data_AF-A0A538BAB2-F1
#
_entry.id   AF-A0A538BAB2-F1
#
_cell.length_a   1.000
_cell.length_b   1.000
_cell.length_c   1.000
_cell.angle_alpha   90.00
_cell.angle_beta   90.00
_cell.angle_gamma   90.00
#
_symmetry.space_group_name_H-M   'P 1'
#
loop_
_entity.id
_entity.type
_entity.pdbx_description
1 polymer ?
#
loop_
_entity_poly.entity_id
_entity_poly.type
_entity_poly.pdbx_seq_one_letter_code
_entity_poly.pdbx_strand_id
1 'polypeptide(L)'
;MSTPADGLALPTTERPEPVTPRSRRRGWSLRAHLVAVVLITIALVVLSGVLVVSKDYRRARAEGALNAKFEAGLAAGITGRIKTAGAESISGSIPDLRALIVRSGTSLGQATNGNLAAYPPDRCNLSFASFRSFTSAVLNIVFPDGSVLCSSDQSLVVAGSHPYAGAQWLTPVIDRDAATVVGPLVDPVSKKSSMYVAAPIPAPNAPPDAKPPGVLMVAIDLTPLATTLHERFAADRYPANSLEYLVTTAKRDKVVSRSILPESSVGKPLDASAYARADSPKGAVLKDLNGTERLYVGQAVDELNWHVYAGISKSAVYRPARSAFRDYVTSGLIIVIGVGLVALAGIFTVARR
;
A
#
# COMPACT_ATOMS: atom_id res chain seq x y z
N MET A 1 2.40 115.67 36.45
CA MET A 1 3.56 115.70 35.53
C MET A 1 3.38 114.47 34.65
N SER A 2 3.14 114.51 33.33
CA SER A 2 3.43 115.50 32.29
C SER A 2 2.55 115.20 31.06
N THR A 3 2.07 116.26 30.41
CA THR A 3 1.43 116.36 29.08
C THR A 3 2.50 116.28 27.95
N PRO A 4 2.16 116.41 26.64
CA PRO A 4 1.74 115.38 25.68
C PRO A 4 2.68 115.33 24.44
N ALA A 5 2.37 114.52 23.41
CA ALA A 5 2.81 114.82 22.03
C ALA A 5 1.96 114.05 21.00
N ASP A 6 1.12 114.81 20.29
CA ASP A 6 0.42 114.41 19.07
C ASP A 6 1.41 114.26 17.90
N GLY A 7 1.25 113.19 17.11
CA GLY A 7 1.98 112.96 15.86
C GLY A 7 1.02 112.51 14.76
N LEU A 8 0.71 113.44 13.85
CA LEU A 8 -0.03 113.20 12.59
C LEU A 8 0.75 112.24 11.68
N ALA A 9 0.15 111.10 11.33
CA ALA A 9 0.65 110.17 10.31
C ALA A 9 -0.24 110.17 9.07
N LEU A 10 0.42 110.32 7.91
CA LEU A 10 -0.13 110.33 6.55
C LEU A 10 -0.82 108.99 6.17
N PRO A 11 -1.79 109.01 5.24
CA PRO A 11 -2.42 107.80 4.74
C PRO A 11 -1.46 107.00 3.86
N THR A 12 -1.03 105.84 4.34
CA THR A 12 -0.33 104.81 3.56
C THR A 12 -1.29 104.17 2.56
N THR A 13 -0.98 104.32 1.28
CA THR A 13 -1.58 103.57 0.16
C THR A 13 -1.41 102.07 0.35
N GLU A 14 -2.52 101.38 0.61
CA GLU A 14 -2.61 99.94 0.78
C GLU A 14 -2.32 99.23 -0.56
N ARG A 15 -1.25 98.44 -0.57
CA ARG A 15 -0.81 97.63 -1.72
C ARG A 15 -1.61 96.32 -1.68
N PRO A 16 -2.32 95.90 -2.75
CA PRO A 16 -3.13 94.69 -2.73
C PRO A 16 -2.25 93.45 -2.53
N GLU A 17 -2.56 92.66 -1.49
CA GLU A 17 -1.94 91.37 -1.23
C GLU A 17 -2.16 90.39 -2.40
N PRO A 18 -1.14 89.64 -2.84
CA PRO A 18 -1.30 88.59 -3.83
C PRO A 18 -2.13 87.44 -3.23
N VAL A 19 -3.34 87.26 -3.75
CA VAL A 19 -4.23 86.13 -3.44
C VAL A 19 -3.53 84.84 -3.87
N THR A 20 -2.92 84.12 -2.92
CA THR A 20 -2.40 82.77 -3.17
C THR A 20 -3.56 81.85 -3.56
N PRO A 21 -3.50 81.14 -4.70
CA PRO A 21 -4.55 80.21 -5.11
C PRO A 21 -4.65 79.09 -4.07
N ARG A 22 -5.75 79.06 -3.31
CA ARG A 22 -6.09 77.94 -2.43
C ARG A 22 -6.12 76.67 -3.28
N SER A 23 -5.13 75.79 -3.08
CA SER A 23 -5.12 74.47 -3.70
C SER A 23 -6.41 73.75 -3.30
N ARG A 24 -7.36 73.62 -4.24
CA ARG A 24 -8.54 72.78 -4.05
C ARG A 24 -8.02 71.35 -3.88
N ARG A 25 -7.91 70.88 -2.63
CA ARG A 25 -7.72 69.47 -2.33
C ARG A 25 -8.91 68.75 -2.95
N ARG A 26 -8.67 68.06 -4.07
CA ARG A 26 -9.67 67.31 -4.81
C ARG A 26 -10.01 66.09 -3.96
N GLY A 27 -10.96 66.27 -3.04
CA GLY A 27 -11.48 65.19 -2.21
C GLY A 27 -12.01 64.08 -3.12
N TRP A 28 -11.65 62.84 -2.83
CA TRP A 28 -12.18 61.68 -3.55
C TRP A 28 -13.71 61.70 -3.51
N SER A 29 -14.34 61.39 -4.64
CA SER A 29 -15.80 61.31 -4.69
C SER A 29 -16.30 60.20 -3.76
N LEU A 30 -17.52 60.35 -3.24
CA LEU A 30 -18.16 59.33 -2.38
C LEU A 30 -18.20 57.95 -3.07
N ARG A 31 -18.32 57.94 -4.41
CA ARG A 31 -18.28 56.73 -5.26
C ARG A 31 -16.92 56.03 -5.19
N ALA A 32 -15.82 56.78 -5.19
CA ALA A 32 -14.48 56.21 -5.10
C ALA A 32 -14.24 55.54 -3.73
N HIS A 33 -14.74 56.14 -2.65
CA HIS A 33 -14.68 55.54 -1.31
C HIS A 33 -15.50 54.24 -1.23
N LEU A 34 -16.73 54.23 -1.76
CA LEU A 34 -17.57 53.04 -1.79
C LEU A 34 -16.92 51.89 -2.58
N VAL A 35 -16.38 52.19 -3.77
CA VAL A 35 -15.67 51.18 -4.59
C VAL A 35 -14.45 50.64 -3.84
N ALA A 36 -13.67 51.50 -3.20
CA ALA A 36 -12.51 51.07 -2.42
C ALA A 36 -12.90 50.16 -1.25
N VAL A 37 -13.96 50.50 -0.50
CA VAL A 37 -14.45 49.66 0.61
C VAL A 37 -14.92 48.29 0.11
N VAL A 38 -15.65 48.25 -1.00
CA VAL A 38 -16.10 46.98 -1.61
C VAL A 38 -14.89 46.13 -2.04
N LEU A 39 -13.92 46.72 -2.73
CA LEU A 39 -12.72 46.01 -3.17
C LEU A 39 -11.88 45.48 -2.00
N ILE A 40 -11.70 46.29 -0.96
CA ILE A 40 -10.98 45.88 0.26
C ILE A 40 -11.73 44.74 0.95
N THR A 41 -13.05 44.82 1.04
CA THR A 41 -13.88 43.76 1.66
C THR A 41 -13.76 42.46 0.87
N ILE A 42 -13.84 42.52 -0.46
CA ILE A 42 -13.62 41.35 -1.33
C ILE A 42 -12.22 40.78 -1.13
N ALA A 43 -11.19 41.63 -1.12
CA ALA A 43 -9.81 41.20 -0.93
C ALA A 43 -9.60 40.51 0.43
N LEU A 44 -10.19 41.04 1.51
CA LEU A 44 -10.14 40.43 2.84
C LEU A 44 -10.89 39.10 2.91
N VAL A 45 -12.06 39.00 2.28
CA VAL A 45 -12.84 37.74 2.20
C VAL A 45 -12.07 36.69 1.39
N VAL A 46 -11.47 37.06 0.27
CA VAL A 46 -10.66 36.14 -0.54
C VAL A 46 -9.41 35.70 0.24
N LEU A 47 -8.68 36.63 0.86
CA LEU A 47 -7.47 36.32 1.61
C LEU A 47 -7.75 35.40 2.81
N SER A 48 -8.80 35.70 3.59
CA SER A 48 -9.23 34.86 4.71
C SER A 48 -9.65 33.47 4.24
N GLY A 49 -10.42 33.37 3.15
CA GLY A 49 -10.77 32.10 2.52
C GLY A 49 -9.54 31.29 2.10
N VAL A 50 -8.57 31.92 1.43
CA VAL A 50 -7.31 31.28 1.02
C VAL A 50 -6.50 30.79 2.21
N LEU A 51 -6.40 31.57 3.28
CA LEU A 51 -5.65 31.19 4.48
C LEU A 51 -6.30 30.02 5.21
N VAL A 52 -7.63 30.03 5.38
CA VAL A 52 -8.38 28.92 5.99
C VAL A 52 -8.22 27.64 5.17
N VAL A 53 -8.48 27.73 3.86
CA VAL A 53 -8.35 26.58 2.94
C VAL A 53 -6.90 26.05 2.91
N SER A 54 -5.90 26.93 2.93
CA SER A 54 -4.48 26.51 2.98
C SER A 54 -4.16 25.75 4.27
N LYS A 55 -4.64 26.24 5.42
CA LYS A 55 -4.41 25.62 6.72
C LYS A 55 -5.14 24.28 6.82
N ASP A 56 -6.40 24.23 6.40
CA ASP A 56 -7.21 23.01 6.39
C ASP A 56 -6.67 21.98 5.39
N TYR A 57 -6.17 22.40 4.24
CA TYR A 57 -5.52 21.50 3.29
C TYR A 57 -4.24 20.88 3.88
N ARG A 58 -3.39 21.68 4.54
CA ARG A 58 -2.19 21.16 5.22
C ARG A 58 -2.57 20.18 6.32
N ARG A 59 -3.60 20.52 7.11
CA ARG A 59 -4.12 19.66 8.17
C ARG A 59 -4.69 18.36 7.62
N ALA A 60 -5.58 18.43 6.63
CA ALA A 60 -6.16 17.27 5.95
C ALA A 60 -5.10 16.41 5.25
N ARG A 61 -3.99 16.99 4.81
CA ARG A 61 -2.85 16.23 4.26
C ARG A 61 -2.07 15.52 5.37
N ALA A 62 -1.84 16.17 6.51
CA ALA A 62 -1.17 15.58 7.65
C ALA A 62 -2.03 14.46 8.29
N GLU A 63 -3.31 14.74 8.50
CA GLU A 63 -4.32 13.80 8.96
C GLU A 63 -4.54 12.69 7.94
N GLY A 64 -4.61 12.99 6.64
CA GLY A 64 -4.69 11.99 5.58
C GLY A 64 -3.46 11.08 5.54
N ALA A 65 -2.26 11.59 5.83
CA ALA A 65 -1.07 10.76 5.96
C ALA A 65 -1.10 9.88 7.22
N LEU A 66 -1.67 10.37 8.32
CA LEU A 66 -1.87 9.58 9.55
C LEU A 66 -2.96 8.51 9.36
N ASN A 67 -4.09 8.89 8.77
CA ASN A 67 -5.17 7.98 8.42
C ASN A 67 -4.72 6.95 7.41
N ALA A 68 -3.91 7.32 6.41
CA ALA A 68 -3.32 6.36 5.50
C ALA A 68 -2.33 5.41 6.16
N LYS A 69 -1.58 5.86 7.18
CA LYS A 69 -0.74 4.96 7.97
C LYS A 69 -1.59 4.02 8.80
N PHE A 70 -2.65 4.54 9.41
CA PHE A 70 -3.60 3.75 10.18
C PHE A 70 -4.36 2.78 9.29
N GLU A 71 -4.79 3.19 8.10
CA GLU A 71 -5.49 2.40 7.10
C GLU A 71 -4.57 1.38 6.42
N ALA A 72 -3.36 1.78 6.03
CA ALA A 72 -2.35 0.84 5.56
C ALA A 72 -1.99 -0.13 6.69
N GLY A 73 -1.91 0.35 7.93
CA GLY A 73 -1.72 -0.47 9.11
C GLY A 73 -2.88 -1.42 9.36
N LEU A 74 -4.13 -0.98 9.24
CA LEU A 74 -5.37 -1.76 9.43
C LEU A 74 -5.60 -2.75 8.30
N ALA A 75 -5.37 -2.34 7.06
CA ALA A 75 -5.36 -3.21 5.89
C ALA A 75 -4.27 -4.25 6.06
N ALA A 76 -3.09 -3.80 6.50
CA ALA A 76 -2.06 -4.69 6.96
C ALA A 76 -2.38 -5.34 8.30
N GLY A 77 -3.53 -5.20 8.97
CA GLY A 77 -3.88 -5.93 10.20
C GLY A 77 -3.13 -5.57 11.50
N ILE A 78 -2.43 -4.45 11.58
CA ILE A 78 -1.76 -3.94 12.79
C ILE A 78 -2.82 -3.49 13.82
N THR A 79 -3.39 -4.43 14.56
CA THR A 79 -4.44 -4.20 15.58
C THR A 79 -3.88 -4.08 17.01
N GLY A 80 -2.65 -3.56 17.14
CA GLY A 80 -1.90 -3.58 18.41
C GLY A 80 -1.06 -4.83 18.62
N ARG A 81 -1.12 -5.79 17.68
CA ARG A 81 -0.13 -6.86 17.50
C ARG A 81 0.87 -6.43 16.42
N ILE A 82 2.12 -6.87 16.59
CA ILE A 82 3.31 -6.39 15.84
C ILE A 82 3.28 -6.81 14.36
N LYS A 83 2.47 -7.80 13.96
CA LYS A 83 2.52 -8.42 12.62
C LYS A 83 1.40 -7.93 11.72
N THR A 84 1.67 -7.97 10.40
CA THR A 84 0.60 -7.70 9.44
C THR A 84 -0.34 -8.90 9.30
N ALA A 85 -1.64 -8.72 9.06
CA ALA A 85 -2.60 -9.81 8.83
C ALA A 85 -2.15 -10.74 7.69
N GLY A 86 -1.53 -10.18 6.64
CA GLY A 86 -0.92 -10.98 5.58
C GLY A 86 0.26 -11.82 6.07
N ALA A 87 1.20 -11.23 6.81
CA ALA A 87 2.33 -11.94 7.39
C ALA A 87 1.89 -12.98 8.43
N GLU A 88 0.92 -12.66 9.29
CA GLU A 88 0.34 -13.55 10.29
C GLU A 88 -0.38 -14.73 9.62
N SER A 89 -1.17 -14.47 8.57
CA SER A 89 -1.85 -15.52 7.81
C SER A 89 -0.84 -16.49 7.19
N ILE A 90 0.24 -16.00 6.57
CA ILE A 90 1.27 -16.88 5.99
C ILE A 90 2.05 -17.61 7.10
N SER A 91 2.49 -16.89 8.14
CA SER A 91 3.28 -17.45 9.24
C SER A 91 2.53 -18.55 10.00
N GLY A 92 1.22 -18.41 10.17
CA GLY A 92 0.39 -19.46 10.76
C GLY A 92 0.07 -20.61 9.81
N SER A 93 0.04 -20.36 8.49
CA SER A 93 -0.32 -21.40 7.51
C SER A 93 0.81 -22.40 7.25
N ILE A 94 2.07 -21.97 7.28
CA ILE A 94 3.22 -22.83 6.99
C ILE A 94 3.36 -24.00 7.99
N PRO A 95 3.39 -23.79 9.32
CA PRO A 95 3.53 -24.88 10.29
C PRO A 95 2.34 -25.83 10.26
N ASP A 96 1.11 -25.31 10.09
CA ASP A 96 -0.08 -26.15 9.95
C ASP A 96 0.02 -27.06 8.71
N LEU A 97 0.46 -26.50 7.57
CA LEU A 97 0.63 -27.26 6.34
C LEU A 97 1.76 -28.30 6.47
N ARG A 98 2.88 -27.95 7.10
CA ARG A 98 3.95 -28.92 7.41
C ARG A 98 3.41 -30.07 8.26
N ALA A 99 2.67 -29.77 9.32
CA ALA A 99 2.10 -30.80 10.20
C ALA A 99 1.11 -31.70 9.45
N LEU A 100 0.32 -31.13 8.52
CA LEU A 100 -0.57 -31.89 7.66
C LEU A 100 0.22 -32.84 6.73
N ILE A 101 1.27 -32.34 6.06
CA ILE A 101 2.09 -33.17 5.17
C ILE A 101 2.81 -34.28 5.93
N VAL A 102 3.35 -34.02 7.12
CA VAL A 102 3.96 -35.04 7.99
C VAL A 102 2.95 -36.14 8.35
N ARG A 103 1.74 -35.74 8.78
CA ARG A 103 0.67 -36.69 9.15
C ARG A 103 0.23 -37.54 7.95
N SER A 104 0.04 -36.92 6.80
CA SER A 104 -0.33 -37.61 5.55
C SER A 104 0.77 -38.57 5.09
N GLY A 105 2.04 -38.15 5.16
CA GLY A 105 3.19 -39.00 4.85
C GLY A 105 3.28 -40.20 5.78
N THR A 106 3.05 -40.00 7.08
CA THR A 106 3.02 -41.09 8.08
C THR A 106 1.91 -42.11 7.77
N SER A 107 0.69 -41.62 7.48
CA SER A 107 -0.44 -42.47 7.11
C SER A 107 -0.15 -43.30 5.85
N LEU A 108 0.46 -42.67 4.84
CA LEU A 108 0.87 -43.35 3.61
C LEU A 108 1.97 -44.40 3.86
N GLY A 109 2.95 -44.09 4.72
CA GLY A 109 4.00 -45.03 5.11
C GLY A 109 3.46 -46.26 5.82
N GLN A 110 2.46 -46.08 6.69
CA GLN A 110 1.73 -47.18 7.34
C GLN A 110 0.92 -48.00 6.32
N ALA A 111 0.15 -47.34 5.44
CA ALA A 111 -0.69 -48.02 4.45
C ALA A 111 0.11 -48.84 3.43
N THR A 112 1.33 -48.40 3.10
CA THR A 112 2.23 -49.08 2.17
C THR A 112 3.24 -50.00 2.86
N ASN A 113 3.23 -50.03 4.19
CA ASN A 113 4.22 -50.74 4.99
C ASN A 113 5.67 -50.35 4.64
N GLY A 114 5.88 -49.11 4.18
CA GLY A 114 7.16 -48.60 3.66
C GLY A 114 7.51 -49.03 2.23
N ASN A 115 6.73 -49.88 1.56
CA ASN A 115 7.01 -50.35 0.20
C ASN A 115 6.31 -49.49 -0.86
N LEU A 116 6.79 -48.25 -1.04
CA LEU A 116 6.24 -47.32 -2.05
C LEU A 116 6.39 -47.82 -3.48
N ALA A 117 7.41 -48.63 -3.79
CA ALA A 117 7.64 -49.18 -5.13
C ALA A 117 6.54 -50.15 -5.59
N ALA A 118 5.87 -50.81 -4.64
CA ALA A 118 4.73 -51.68 -4.94
C ALA A 118 3.39 -50.92 -5.03
N TYR A 119 3.37 -49.61 -4.77
CA TYR A 119 2.14 -48.83 -4.80
C TYR A 119 1.71 -48.57 -6.26
N PRO A 120 0.51 -49.01 -6.68
CA PRO A 120 0.08 -48.86 -8.07
C PRO A 120 -0.13 -47.38 -8.42
N PRO A 121 0.54 -46.84 -9.46
CA PRO A 121 0.39 -45.43 -9.83
C PRO A 121 -1.04 -45.06 -10.21
N ASP A 122 -1.79 -45.99 -10.81
CA ASP A 122 -3.19 -45.86 -11.21
C ASP A 122 -4.16 -45.72 -10.03
N ARG A 123 -3.77 -46.17 -8.83
CA ARG A 123 -4.56 -46.02 -7.61
C ARG A 123 -4.27 -44.74 -6.85
N CYS A 124 -3.35 -43.93 -7.36
CA CYS A 124 -2.94 -42.74 -6.67
C CYS A 124 -3.91 -41.59 -6.93
N ASN A 125 -4.81 -41.36 -5.96
CA ASN A 125 -5.77 -40.26 -5.98
C ASN A 125 -5.33 -39.17 -5.00
N LEU A 126 -4.35 -38.37 -5.41
CA LEU A 126 -3.94 -37.19 -4.66
C LEU A 126 -4.81 -36.01 -5.06
N SER A 127 -5.31 -35.26 -4.09
CA SER A 127 -5.95 -33.97 -4.32
C SER A 127 -5.45 -32.96 -3.30
N PHE A 128 -5.32 -31.72 -3.74
CA PHE A 128 -5.04 -30.59 -2.87
C PHE A 128 -6.27 -29.71 -2.81
N ALA A 129 -6.86 -29.60 -1.62
CA ALA A 129 -7.86 -28.57 -1.33
C ALA A 129 -7.15 -27.27 -0.95
N SER A 130 -7.73 -26.13 -1.31
CA SER A 130 -7.19 -24.82 -0.93
C SER A 130 -6.97 -24.75 0.59
N PHE A 131 -5.81 -24.24 0.99
CA PHE A 131 -5.37 -24.21 2.37
C PHE A 131 -5.08 -22.77 2.81
N ARG A 132 -6.04 -22.16 3.52
CA ARG A 132 -5.95 -20.79 4.03
C ARG A 132 -5.61 -19.79 2.90
N SER A 133 -4.41 -19.23 2.89
CA SER A 133 -3.93 -18.28 1.88
C SER A 133 -3.36 -18.94 0.61
N PHE A 134 -3.19 -20.27 0.61
CA PHE A 134 -2.64 -21.02 -0.51
C PHE A 134 -3.78 -21.69 -1.28
N THR A 135 -4.10 -21.15 -2.45
CA THR A 135 -5.26 -21.57 -3.25
C THR A 135 -4.94 -22.56 -4.36
N SER A 136 -3.66 -22.67 -4.74
CA SER A 136 -3.20 -23.56 -5.82
C SER A 136 -1.91 -24.26 -5.40
N ALA A 137 -1.90 -25.59 -5.50
CA ALA A 137 -0.72 -26.40 -5.28
C ALA A 137 -0.82 -27.77 -5.97
N VAL A 138 0.31 -28.42 -6.16
CA VAL A 138 0.41 -29.80 -6.67
C VAL A 138 1.03 -30.67 -5.59
N LEU A 139 0.33 -31.74 -5.21
CA LEU A 139 0.83 -32.74 -4.26
C LEU A 139 1.52 -33.85 -5.04
N ASN A 140 2.76 -34.18 -4.68
CA ASN A 140 3.51 -35.27 -5.30
C ASN A 140 4.05 -36.24 -4.26
N ILE A 141 4.15 -37.52 -4.64
CA ILE A 141 4.98 -38.51 -3.98
C ILE A 141 6.25 -38.66 -4.83
N VAL A 142 7.40 -38.35 -4.24
CA VAL A 142 8.68 -38.26 -4.93
C VAL A 142 9.65 -39.27 -4.33
N PHE A 143 10.31 -40.04 -5.18
CA PHE A 143 11.35 -40.97 -4.76
C PHE A 143 12.67 -40.24 -4.44
N PRO A 144 13.60 -40.88 -3.71
CA PRO A 144 14.89 -40.27 -3.39
C PRO A 144 15.74 -39.83 -4.59
N ASP A 145 15.53 -40.44 -5.76
CA ASP A 145 16.19 -40.07 -7.02
C ASP A 145 15.56 -38.85 -7.72
N GLY A 146 14.45 -38.34 -7.19
CA GLY A 146 13.71 -37.20 -7.74
C GLY A 146 12.68 -37.55 -8.81
N SER A 147 12.42 -38.83 -9.07
CA SER A 147 11.29 -39.28 -9.87
C SER A 147 9.98 -39.15 -9.12
N VAL A 148 8.89 -38.90 -9.86
CA VAL A 148 7.55 -38.72 -9.29
C VAL A 148 6.77 -40.02 -9.44
N LEU A 149 6.45 -40.67 -8.33
CA LEU A 149 5.58 -41.84 -8.31
C LEU A 149 4.14 -41.47 -8.62
N CYS A 150 3.70 -40.34 -8.07
CA CYS A 150 2.33 -39.86 -8.20
C CYS A 150 2.23 -38.36 -8.02
N SER A 151 1.29 -37.76 -8.75
CA SER A 151 0.95 -36.34 -8.68
C SER A 151 -0.57 -36.16 -8.61
N SER A 152 -1.02 -35.13 -7.89
CA SER A 152 -2.41 -34.67 -7.94
C SER A 152 -2.78 -34.05 -9.29
N ASP A 153 -1.78 -33.68 -10.09
CA ASP A 153 -1.94 -33.26 -11.48
C ASP A 153 -1.09 -34.17 -12.38
N GLN A 154 -1.75 -35.20 -12.92
CA GLN A 154 -1.10 -36.21 -13.75
C GLN A 154 -0.62 -35.64 -15.10
N SER A 155 -1.20 -34.53 -15.56
CA SER A 155 -0.82 -33.92 -16.84
C SER A 155 0.60 -33.35 -16.82
N LEU A 156 1.11 -33.10 -15.61
CA LEU A 156 2.40 -32.49 -15.38
C LEU A 156 3.56 -33.51 -15.24
N VAL A 157 3.26 -34.81 -15.09
CA VAL A 157 4.29 -35.83 -14.86
C VAL A 157 4.54 -36.63 -16.14
N VAL A 158 5.80 -36.69 -16.54
CA VAL A 158 6.25 -37.58 -17.62
C VAL A 158 6.80 -38.86 -17.01
N ALA A 159 6.28 -40.02 -17.41
CA ALA A 159 6.75 -41.31 -16.91
C ALA A 159 8.27 -41.48 -17.15
N GLY A 160 8.98 -41.98 -16.13
CA GLY A 160 10.45 -42.16 -16.17
C GLY A 160 11.27 -40.87 -16.04
N SER A 161 10.63 -39.70 -15.94
CA SER A 161 11.34 -38.44 -15.68
C SER A 161 11.73 -38.31 -14.20
N HIS A 162 12.84 -37.60 -13.96
CA HIS A 162 13.37 -37.30 -12.62
C HIS A 162 13.40 -35.79 -12.40
N PRO A 163 12.24 -35.10 -12.46
CA PRO A 163 12.20 -33.65 -12.49
C PRO A 163 12.79 -33.01 -11.23
N TYR A 164 12.81 -33.73 -10.10
CA TYR A 164 13.32 -33.24 -8.83
C TYR A 164 14.71 -33.77 -8.47
N ALA A 165 15.43 -34.40 -9.41
CA ALA A 165 16.79 -34.86 -9.18
C ALA A 165 17.68 -33.68 -8.74
N GLY A 166 18.33 -33.81 -7.58
CA GLY A 166 19.19 -32.76 -7.01
C GLY A 166 18.43 -31.51 -6.52
N ALA A 167 17.11 -31.57 -6.37
CA ALA A 167 16.33 -30.44 -5.87
C ALA A 167 16.75 -30.05 -4.45
N GLN A 168 16.93 -28.75 -4.21
CA GLN A 168 17.44 -28.19 -2.94
C GLN A 168 16.59 -28.57 -1.71
N TRP A 169 15.31 -28.87 -1.91
CA TRP A 169 14.39 -29.28 -0.84
C TRP A 169 14.40 -30.79 -0.60
N LEU A 170 14.80 -31.63 -1.56
CA LEU A 170 14.64 -33.08 -1.49
C LEU A 170 15.73 -33.73 -0.64
N THR A 171 17.00 -33.43 -0.92
CA THR A 171 18.15 -34.02 -0.21
C THR A 171 18.08 -33.80 1.31
N PRO A 172 17.77 -32.58 1.83
CA PRO A 172 17.66 -32.38 3.27
C PRO A 172 16.55 -33.20 3.94
N VAL A 173 15.46 -33.50 3.23
CA VAL A 173 14.36 -34.30 3.77
C VAL A 173 14.77 -35.75 3.94
N ILE A 174 15.46 -36.30 2.93
CA ILE A 174 15.92 -37.69 2.93
C ILE A 174 17.05 -37.90 3.94
N ASP A 175 18.06 -37.02 3.91
CA ASP A 175 19.28 -37.22 4.70
C ASP A 175 19.09 -36.90 6.18
N ARG A 176 18.15 -36.00 6.52
CA ARG A 176 17.85 -35.64 7.92
C ARG A 176 16.62 -36.31 8.48
N ASP A 177 15.90 -37.08 7.65
CA ASP A 177 14.59 -37.65 7.96
C ASP A 177 13.65 -36.64 8.63
N ALA A 178 13.58 -35.43 8.05
CA ALA A 178 12.87 -34.31 8.64
C ALA A 178 12.10 -33.50 7.60
N ALA A 179 10.94 -32.99 8.00
CA ALA A 179 10.16 -32.13 7.14
C ALA A 179 10.88 -30.79 6.87
N THR A 180 10.77 -30.30 5.64
CA THR A 180 11.37 -29.03 5.21
C THR A 180 10.34 -28.10 4.59
N VAL A 181 10.63 -26.80 4.64
CA VAL A 181 9.92 -25.76 3.90
C VAL A 181 10.95 -24.89 3.20
N VAL A 182 10.88 -24.79 1.87
CA VAL A 182 11.85 -24.04 1.06
C VAL A 182 11.14 -23.28 -0.06
N GLY A 183 11.55 -22.03 -0.29
CA GLY A 183 11.09 -21.23 -1.42
C GLY A 183 11.56 -19.77 -1.35
N PRO A 184 11.26 -18.96 -2.38
CA PRO A 184 10.65 -19.37 -3.65
C PRO A 184 11.66 -20.11 -4.54
N LEU A 185 11.21 -21.15 -5.24
CA LEU A 185 11.99 -21.88 -6.25
C LEU A 185 11.15 -22.02 -7.52
N VAL A 186 11.79 -22.04 -8.69
CA VAL A 186 11.07 -22.34 -9.95
C VAL A 186 10.86 -23.84 -10.03
N ASP A 187 9.60 -24.26 -10.11
CA ASP A 187 9.24 -25.66 -10.17
C ASP A 187 9.60 -26.27 -11.53
N PRO A 188 10.43 -27.33 -11.57
CA PRO A 188 10.85 -27.94 -12.84
C PRO A 188 9.68 -28.54 -13.62
N VAL A 189 8.58 -28.85 -12.95
CA VAL A 189 7.39 -29.47 -13.54
C VAL A 189 6.43 -28.39 -14.09
N SER A 190 5.85 -27.56 -13.21
CA SER A 190 4.88 -26.53 -13.60
C SER A 190 5.51 -25.26 -14.19
N LYS A 191 6.83 -25.09 -14.07
CA LYS A 191 7.58 -23.86 -14.42
C LYS A 191 7.16 -22.61 -13.65
N LYS A 192 6.39 -22.76 -12.57
CA LYS A 192 5.92 -21.66 -11.73
C LYS A 192 6.86 -21.40 -10.55
N SER A 193 6.79 -20.20 -9.98
CA SER A 193 7.46 -19.91 -8.72
C SER A 193 6.69 -20.52 -7.56
N SER A 194 7.32 -21.45 -6.87
CA SER A 194 6.67 -22.31 -5.89
C SER A 194 7.38 -22.33 -4.54
N MET A 195 6.59 -22.63 -3.50
CA MET A 195 7.09 -23.03 -2.20
C MET A 195 6.89 -24.52 -2.02
N TYR A 196 7.93 -25.17 -1.51
CA TYR A 196 7.96 -26.60 -1.27
C TYR A 196 7.75 -26.83 0.21
N VAL A 197 6.73 -27.61 0.56
CA VAL A 197 6.58 -28.21 1.89
C VAL A 197 6.66 -29.72 1.71
N ALA A 198 7.66 -30.35 2.31
CA ALA A 198 7.95 -31.76 2.08
C ALA A 198 8.25 -32.48 3.39
N ALA A 199 7.83 -33.73 3.51
CA ALA A 199 8.09 -34.58 4.66
C ALA A 199 8.45 -36.02 4.21
N PRO A 200 9.34 -36.70 4.95
CA PRO A 200 9.67 -38.08 4.63
C PRO A 200 8.45 -38.98 4.85
N ILE A 201 8.30 -40.00 4.02
CA ILE A 201 7.33 -41.07 4.23
C ILE A 201 8.05 -42.15 5.06
N PRO A 202 7.65 -42.41 6.31
CA PRO A 202 8.35 -43.38 7.15
C PRO A 202 8.15 -44.80 6.63
N ALA A 203 9.12 -45.68 6.92
CA ALA A 203 9.04 -47.11 6.67
C ALA A 203 9.01 -47.87 8.02
N PRO A 204 7.82 -48.21 8.57
CA PRO A 204 7.68 -48.69 9.95
C PRO A 204 8.48 -49.94 10.31
N ASN A 205 8.83 -50.78 9.33
CA ASN A 205 9.60 -52.01 9.53
C ASN A 205 11.03 -51.91 9.01
N ALA A 206 11.47 -50.73 8.55
CA ALA A 206 12.84 -50.55 8.12
C ALA A 206 13.77 -50.42 9.34
N PRO A 207 15.06 -50.78 9.20
CA PRO A 207 16.07 -50.49 10.20
C PRO A 207 16.07 -49.00 10.61
N PRO A 208 16.43 -48.64 11.86
CA PRO A 208 16.41 -47.25 12.33
C PRO A 208 17.29 -46.28 11.53
N ASP A 209 18.28 -46.78 10.80
CA ASP A 209 19.21 -46.06 9.94
C ASP A 209 18.81 -46.06 8.45
N ALA A 210 17.71 -46.73 8.11
CA ALA A 210 17.23 -46.77 6.74
C ALA A 210 16.72 -45.39 6.30
N LYS A 211 17.13 -44.97 5.10
CA LYS A 211 16.60 -43.76 4.48
C LYS A 211 15.11 -43.93 4.17
N PRO A 212 14.31 -42.85 4.22
CA PRO A 212 12.91 -42.92 3.87
C PRO A 212 12.74 -43.37 2.42
N PRO A 213 11.81 -44.30 2.11
CA PRO A 213 11.58 -44.83 0.76
C PRO A 213 11.05 -43.78 -0.21
N GLY A 214 10.58 -42.63 0.28
CA GLY A 214 10.08 -41.54 -0.54
C GLY A 214 9.68 -40.34 0.31
N VAL A 215 9.22 -39.30 -0.36
CA VAL A 215 8.88 -38.01 0.22
C VAL A 215 7.49 -37.61 -0.27
N LEU A 216 6.61 -37.24 0.66
CA LEU A 216 5.37 -36.56 0.34
C LEU A 216 5.66 -35.06 0.30
N MET A 217 5.34 -34.42 -0.80
CA MET A 217 5.62 -33.00 -0.99
C MET A 217 4.43 -32.28 -1.60
N VAL A 218 4.31 -30.99 -1.28
CA VAL A 218 3.39 -30.07 -1.94
C VAL A 218 4.19 -28.91 -2.53
N ALA A 219 4.02 -28.69 -3.84
CA ALA A 219 4.52 -27.54 -4.58
C ALA A 219 3.41 -26.49 -4.66
N ILE A 220 3.50 -25.44 -3.87
CA ILE A 220 2.47 -24.38 -3.76
C ILE A 220 2.80 -23.28 -4.74
N ASP A 221 1.89 -22.97 -5.66
CA ASP A 221 2.02 -21.82 -6.57
C ASP A 221 1.93 -20.53 -5.76
N LEU A 222 2.99 -19.73 -5.78
CA LEU A 222 3.06 -18.47 -5.04
C LEU A 222 2.47 -17.30 -5.84
N THR A 223 2.21 -17.47 -7.14
CA THR A 223 1.68 -16.42 -8.00
C THR A 223 0.36 -15.82 -7.49
N PRO A 224 -0.66 -16.61 -7.10
CA PRO A 224 -1.93 -16.05 -6.60
C PRO A 224 -1.88 -15.56 -5.15
N LEU A 225 -0.82 -15.85 -4.38
CA LEU A 225 -0.78 -15.63 -2.92
C LEU A 225 -1.17 -14.21 -2.52
N ALA A 226 -0.53 -13.20 -3.10
CA ALA A 226 -0.81 -11.80 -2.76
C ALA A 226 -2.19 -11.34 -3.25
N THR A 227 -2.70 -11.88 -4.35
CA THR A 227 -4.08 -11.63 -4.82
C THR A 227 -5.09 -12.17 -3.80
N THR A 228 -4.89 -13.41 -3.32
CA THR A 228 -5.74 -13.99 -2.26
C THR A 228 -5.67 -13.19 -0.96
N LEU A 229 -4.51 -12.65 -0.59
CA LEU A 229 -4.41 -11.71 0.55
C LEU A 229 -5.21 -10.43 0.31
N HIS A 230 -5.15 -9.86 -0.90
CA HIS A 230 -5.92 -8.68 -1.26
C HIS A 230 -7.43 -8.94 -1.18
N GLU A 231 -7.90 -10.03 -1.80
CA GLU A 231 -9.30 -10.44 -1.78
C GLU A 231 -9.82 -10.60 -0.35
N ARG A 232 -9.03 -11.25 0.51
CA ARG A 232 -9.44 -11.55 1.88
C ARG A 232 -9.46 -10.33 2.79
N PHE A 233 -8.52 -9.40 2.63
CA PHE A 233 -8.30 -8.35 3.63
C PHE A 233 -8.61 -6.93 3.13
N ALA A 234 -8.84 -6.74 1.83
CA ALA A 234 -8.89 -5.40 1.23
C ALA A 234 -9.97 -5.19 0.17
N ALA A 235 -10.50 -6.23 -0.48
CA ALA A 235 -11.41 -6.09 -1.62
C ALA A 235 -12.63 -5.21 -1.32
N ASP A 236 -13.22 -5.32 -0.13
CA ASP A 236 -14.43 -4.57 0.23
C ASP A 236 -14.16 -3.09 0.55
N ARG A 237 -12.91 -2.73 0.86
CA ARG A 237 -12.54 -1.38 1.35
C ARG A 237 -11.86 -0.54 0.29
N TYR A 238 -11.13 -1.17 -0.61
CA TYR A 238 -10.25 -0.49 -1.54
C TYR A 238 -10.58 -0.92 -2.97
N PRO A 239 -10.84 0.02 -3.90
CA PRO A 239 -10.99 -0.34 -5.31
C PRO A 239 -9.72 -1.04 -5.82
N ALA A 240 -9.90 -1.89 -6.83
CA ALA A 240 -8.81 -2.60 -7.48
C ALA A 240 -7.64 -1.65 -7.80
N ASN A 241 -6.42 -2.09 -7.50
CA ASN A 241 -5.16 -1.36 -7.67
C ASN A 241 -4.90 -0.20 -6.70
N SER A 242 -5.84 0.21 -5.84
CA SER A 242 -5.57 1.27 -4.85
C SER A 242 -4.78 0.76 -3.65
N LEU A 243 -4.99 -0.49 -3.24
CA LEU A 243 -4.16 -1.22 -2.29
C LEU A 243 -3.46 -2.39 -2.99
N GLU A 244 -2.18 -2.58 -2.72
CA GLU A 244 -1.38 -3.69 -3.19
C GLU A 244 -0.91 -4.55 -2.02
N TYR A 245 -0.93 -5.87 -2.19
CA TYR A 245 -0.10 -6.78 -1.39
C TYR A 245 1.11 -7.20 -2.20
N LEU A 246 2.27 -7.17 -1.57
CA LEU A 246 3.54 -7.58 -2.15
C LEU A 246 4.25 -8.51 -1.17
N VAL A 247 4.58 -9.72 -1.62
CA VAL A 247 5.42 -10.67 -0.87
C VAL A 247 6.80 -10.70 -1.53
N THR A 248 7.86 -10.63 -0.73
CA THR A 248 9.25 -10.63 -1.21
C THR A 248 10.05 -11.73 -0.53
N THR A 249 11.21 -12.05 -1.12
CA THR A 249 12.24 -12.89 -0.50
C THR A 249 12.71 -12.29 0.83
N ALA A 250 13.45 -13.08 1.61
CA ALA A 250 14.04 -12.61 2.87
C ALA A 250 15.01 -11.43 2.70
N LYS A 251 15.71 -11.39 1.55
CA LYS A 251 16.60 -10.28 1.20
C LYS A 251 15.86 -9.06 0.66
N ARG A 252 14.54 -9.14 0.43
CA ARG A 252 13.70 -8.07 -0.16
C ARG A 252 14.15 -7.65 -1.56
N ASP A 253 14.91 -8.50 -2.22
CA ASP A 253 15.54 -8.22 -3.51
C ASP A 253 14.74 -8.74 -4.69
N LYS A 254 13.74 -9.60 -4.45
CA LYS A 254 12.87 -10.17 -5.49
C LYS A 254 11.43 -10.30 -5.03
N VAL A 255 10.52 -10.15 -5.99
CA VAL A 255 9.10 -10.44 -5.80
C VAL A 255 8.85 -11.94 -5.72
N VAL A 256 8.19 -12.37 -4.65
CA VAL A 256 7.62 -13.72 -4.52
C VAL A 256 6.21 -13.75 -5.09
N SER A 257 5.39 -12.77 -4.74
CA SER A 257 4.00 -12.65 -5.18
C SER A 257 3.54 -11.20 -5.12
N ARG A 258 2.61 -10.80 -5.99
CA ARG A 258 2.08 -9.44 -6.02
C ARG A 258 0.62 -9.43 -6.44
N SER A 259 -0.22 -8.66 -5.76
CA SER A 259 -1.66 -8.60 -6.07
C SER A 259 -1.99 -7.80 -7.33
N ILE A 260 -1.06 -6.98 -7.82
CA ILE A 260 -1.19 -6.18 -9.04
C ILE A 260 -0.33 -6.82 -10.13
N LEU A 261 -0.96 -7.24 -11.23
CA LEU A 261 -0.30 -7.93 -12.35
C LEU A 261 0.54 -9.14 -11.87
N PRO A 262 -0.05 -10.12 -11.15
CA PRO A 262 0.67 -11.18 -10.45
C PRO A 262 1.66 -11.92 -11.35
N GLU A 263 1.18 -12.44 -12.48
CA GLU A 263 1.96 -13.25 -13.44
C GLU A 263 3.23 -12.54 -13.93
N SER A 264 3.13 -11.26 -14.25
CA SER A 264 4.27 -10.50 -14.78
C SER A 264 5.20 -9.93 -13.71
N SER A 265 4.86 -10.11 -12.42
CA SER A 265 5.58 -9.49 -11.31
C SER A 265 6.52 -10.44 -10.59
N VAL A 266 6.22 -11.73 -10.59
CA VAL A 266 7.03 -12.77 -9.92
C VAL A 266 8.48 -12.74 -10.42
N GLY A 267 9.42 -12.83 -9.48
CA GLY A 267 10.86 -12.85 -9.77
C GLY A 267 11.48 -11.51 -10.17
N LYS A 268 10.67 -10.45 -10.37
CA LYS A 268 11.22 -9.11 -10.68
C LYS A 268 12.13 -8.62 -9.55
N PRO A 269 13.25 -7.95 -9.89
CA PRO A 269 14.16 -7.40 -8.90
C PRO A 269 13.52 -6.21 -8.18
N LEU A 270 13.91 -6.01 -6.93
CA LEU A 270 13.51 -4.92 -6.06
C LEU A 270 14.74 -4.25 -5.46
N ASP A 271 14.63 -2.95 -5.14
CA ASP A 271 15.62 -2.26 -4.32
C ASP A 271 15.39 -2.64 -2.85
N ALA A 272 16.18 -3.63 -2.38
CA ALA A 272 16.11 -4.12 -1.01
C ALA A 272 16.27 -3.00 0.04
N SER A 273 17.10 -1.99 -0.23
CA SER A 273 17.33 -0.87 0.69
C SER A 273 16.10 0.04 0.79
N ALA A 274 15.39 0.22 -0.32
CA ALA A 274 14.15 0.98 -0.34
C ALA A 274 13.06 0.27 0.47
N TYR A 275 12.87 -1.03 0.26
CA TYR A 275 11.84 -1.84 0.95
C TYR A 275 12.16 -2.09 2.43
N ALA A 276 13.43 -2.18 2.83
CA ALA A 276 13.82 -2.26 4.24
C ALA A 276 13.29 -1.06 5.07
N ARG A 277 13.15 0.13 4.46
CA ARG A 277 12.56 1.30 5.14
C ARG A 277 11.07 1.12 5.44
N ALA A 278 10.37 0.31 4.66
CA ALA A 278 8.95 0.03 4.85
C ALA A 278 8.66 -0.93 6.01
N ASP A 279 9.67 -1.65 6.53
CA ASP A 279 9.54 -2.48 7.74
C ASP A 279 9.42 -1.64 9.02
N SER A 280 9.75 -0.33 8.96
CA SER A 280 9.57 0.54 10.11
C SER A 280 8.07 0.71 10.44
N PRO A 281 7.70 0.92 11.71
CA PRO A 281 6.30 1.18 12.08
C PRO A 281 5.70 2.41 11.38
N LYS A 282 6.54 3.31 10.87
CA LYS A 282 6.11 4.52 10.13
C LYS A 282 5.81 4.24 8.66
N GLY A 283 6.20 3.07 8.16
CA GLY A 283 6.20 2.73 6.74
C GLY A 283 7.17 3.59 5.93
N ALA A 284 7.14 3.43 4.61
CA ALA A 284 7.87 4.27 3.67
C ALA A 284 7.06 4.56 2.42
N VAL A 285 7.19 5.76 1.87
CA VAL A 285 6.64 6.09 0.55
C VAL A 285 7.64 5.64 -0.51
N LEU A 286 7.26 4.66 -1.31
CA LEU A 286 8.08 4.06 -2.36
C LEU A 286 7.33 4.10 -3.69
N LYS A 287 8.06 4.06 -4.80
CA LYS A 287 7.45 3.76 -6.10
C LYS A 287 7.34 2.25 -6.23
N ASP A 288 6.16 1.76 -6.62
CA ASP A 288 5.96 0.36 -6.96
C ASP A 288 6.61 0.01 -8.31
N LEU A 289 6.51 -1.26 -8.71
CA LEU A 289 7.02 -1.76 -9.98
C LEU A 289 6.37 -1.13 -11.22
N ASN A 290 5.26 -0.41 -11.05
CA ASN A 290 4.56 0.32 -12.10
C ASN A 290 4.83 1.83 -12.02
N GLY A 291 5.74 2.27 -11.14
CA GLY A 291 6.07 3.67 -10.93
C GLY A 291 5.06 4.45 -10.07
N THR A 292 4.05 3.80 -9.50
CA THR A 292 3.03 4.44 -8.66
C THR A 292 3.59 4.67 -7.26
N GLU A 293 3.52 5.91 -6.76
CA GLU A 293 3.86 6.19 -5.37
C GLU A 293 2.85 5.58 -4.40
N ARG A 294 3.33 4.71 -3.52
CA ARG A 294 2.56 4.03 -2.48
C ARG A 294 3.22 4.21 -1.12
N LEU A 295 2.39 4.32 -0.09
CA LEU A 295 2.84 4.16 1.29
C LEU A 295 2.81 2.67 1.62
N TYR A 296 3.98 2.08 1.79
CA TYR A 296 4.16 0.68 2.17
C TYR A 296 4.42 0.52 3.67
N VAL A 297 3.84 -0.53 4.23
CA VAL A 297 4.18 -1.05 5.57
C VAL A 297 4.46 -2.55 5.42
N GLY A 298 5.62 -2.99 5.91
CA GLY A 298 6.15 -4.35 5.79
C GLY A 298 6.27 -5.07 7.12
N GLN A 299 6.15 -6.40 7.10
CA GLN A 299 6.49 -7.29 8.20
C GLN A 299 7.11 -8.58 7.69
N ALA A 300 7.98 -9.17 8.50
CA ALA A 300 8.56 -10.47 8.21
C ALA A 300 7.56 -11.61 8.48
N VAL A 301 7.64 -12.66 7.68
CA VAL A 301 6.98 -13.95 7.84
C VAL A 301 7.91 -14.86 8.62
N ASP A 302 7.38 -15.56 9.62
CA ASP A 302 8.15 -16.52 10.40
C ASP A 302 8.67 -17.66 9.50
N GLU A 303 9.74 -18.33 9.95
CA GLU A 303 10.36 -19.49 9.31
C GLU A 303 11.06 -19.23 7.96
N LEU A 304 10.40 -18.59 7.00
CA LEU A 304 10.96 -18.25 5.69
C LEU A 304 11.68 -16.91 5.67
N ASN A 305 11.47 -16.07 6.67
CA ASN A 305 11.94 -14.69 6.74
C ASN A 305 11.54 -13.84 5.54
N TRP A 306 10.55 -14.27 4.73
CA TRP A 306 9.98 -13.45 3.67
C TRP A 306 9.37 -12.18 4.23
N HIS A 307 9.13 -11.18 3.39
CA HIS A 307 8.46 -9.96 3.82
C HIS A 307 7.13 -9.79 3.10
N VAL A 308 6.10 -9.40 3.85
CA VAL A 308 4.79 -9.06 3.30
C VAL A 308 4.57 -7.57 3.51
N TYR A 309 4.36 -6.86 2.41
CA TYR A 309 4.07 -5.44 2.39
C TYR A 309 2.63 -5.20 1.94
N ALA A 310 1.95 -4.27 2.61
CA ALA A 310 0.73 -3.67 2.11
C ALA A 310 1.02 -2.23 1.67
N GLY A 311 0.66 -1.88 0.44
CA GLY A 311 0.96 -0.60 -0.20
C GLY A 311 -0.28 0.13 -0.69
N ILE A 312 -0.67 1.21 -0.04
CA ILE A 312 -1.78 2.07 -0.49
C ILE A 312 -1.27 3.19 -1.40
N SER A 313 -1.92 3.41 -2.54
CA SER A 313 -1.53 4.46 -3.48
C SER A 313 -1.72 5.83 -2.85
N LYS A 314 -0.77 6.73 -3.08
CA LYS A 314 -0.81 8.11 -2.59
C LYS A 314 -2.09 8.84 -3.06
N SER A 315 -2.58 8.52 -4.26
CA SER A 315 -3.82 9.08 -4.79
C SER A 315 -5.06 8.59 -4.04
N ALA A 316 -5.08 7.33 -3.58
CA ALA A 316 -6.16 6.80 -2.75
C ALA A 316 -6.13 7.39 -1.33
N VAL A 317 -4.95 7.48 -0.73
CA VAL A 317 -4.71 8.15 0.57
C VAL A 317 -5.30 9.56 0.61
N TYR A 318 -5.04 10.36 -0.42
CA TYR A 318 -5.48 11.75 -0.45
C TYR A 318 -6.84 11.95 -1.12
N ARG A 319 -7.55 10.88 -1.50
CA ARG A 319 -8.87 11.00 -2.13
C ARG A 319 -9.87 11.74 -1.23
N PRO A 320 -10.01 11.43 0.07
CA PRO A 320 -10.93 12.16 0.95
C PRO A 320 -10.54 13.63 1.13
N ALA A 321 -9.23 13.92 1.26
CA ALA A 321 -8.74 15.29 1.37
C ALA A 321 -8.99 16.11 0.10
N ARG A 322 -8.85 15.48 -1.09
CA ARG A 322 -9.13 16.12 -2.38
C ARG A 322 -10.63 16.35 -2.59
N SER A 323 -11.50 15.42 -2.18
CA SER A 323 -12.95 15.63 -2.27
C SER A 323 -13.39 16.78 -1.36
N ALA A 324 -12.94 16.79 -0.09
CA ALA A 324 -13.24 17.86 0.84
C ALA A 324 -12.77 19.23 0.30
N PHE A 325 -11.53 19.31 -0.22
CA PHE A 325 -11.01 20.54 -0.82
C PHE A 325 -11.87 21.00 -2.00
N ARG A 326 -12.29 20.09 -2.89
CA ARG A 326 -13.17 20.42 -4.01
C ARG A 326 -14.50 20.98 -3.51
N ASP A 327 -15.07 20.36 -2.48
CA ASP A 327 -16.34 20.81 -1.91
C ASP A 327 -16.19 22.22 -1.31
N TYR A 328 -15.11 22.49 -0.57
CA TYR A 328 -14.79 23.83 -0.05
C TYR A 328 -14.59 24.88 -1.14
N VAL A 329 -13.86 24.56 -2.22
CA VAL A 329 -13.65 25.50 -3.34
C VAL A 329 -14.98 25.82 -4.02
N THR A 330 -15.85 24.81 -4.19
CA THR A 330 -17.16 25.00 -4.81
C THR A 330 -18.05 25.90 -3.94
N SER A 331 -18.09 25.66 -2.63
CA SER A 331 -18.82 26.52 -1.68
C SER A 331 -18.25 27.93 -1.59
N GLY A 332 -16.93 28.08 -1.58
CA GLY A 332 -16.26 29.38 -1.56
C GLY A 332 -16.55 30.21 -2.80
N LEU A 333 -16.56 29.59 -3.99
CA LEU A 333 -16.92 30.24 -5.24
C LEU A 333 -18.36 30.78 -5.20
N ILE A 334 -19.30 29.99 -4.67
CA ILE A 334 -20.71 30.40 -4.51
C ILE A 334 -20.81 31.65 -3.62
N ILE A 335 -20.08 31.70 -2.52
CA ILE A 335 -20.08 32.88 -1.61
C ILE A 335 -19.52 34.11 -2.33
N VAL A 336 -18.39 33.98 -3.03
CA VAL A 336 -17.76 35.10 -3.75
C VAL A 336 -18.68 35.64 -4.83
N ILE A 337 -19.32 34.76 -5.62
CA ILE A 337 -20.29 35.16 -6.64
C ILE A 337 -21.50 35.84 -5.98
N GLY A 338 -22.04 35.28 -4.91
CA GLY A 338 -23.17 35.85 -4.17
C GLY A 338 -22.89 37.26 -3.64
N VAL A 339 -21.75 37.45 -2.96
CA VAL A 339 -21.31 38.77 -2.47
C VAL A 339 -21.08 39.74 -3.63
N GLY A 340 -20.48 39.28 -4.72
CA GLY A 340 -20.28 40.08 -5.93
C GLY A 340 -21.60 40.58 -6.53
N LEU A 341 -22.61 39.70 -6.61
CA LEU A 341 -23.94 40.06 -7.10
C LEU A 341 -24.65 41.06 -6.19
N VAL A 342 -24.57 40.87 -4.86
CA VAL A 342 -25.14 41.82 -3.89
C VAL A 342 -24.47 43.19 -3.99
N ALA A 343 -23.14 43.22 -4.12
CA ALA A 343 -22.39 44.46 -4.29
C ALA A 343 -22.77 45.19 -5.59
N LEU A 344 -22.90 44.46 -6.71
CA LEU A 344 -23.36 45.01 -7.99
C LEU A 344 -24.78 45.56 -7.90
N ALA A 345 -25.69 44.86 -7.24
CA ALA A 345 -27.06 45.35 -7.01
C ALA A 345 -27.08 46.63 -6.15
N GLY A 346 -26.21 46.71 -5.13
CA GLY A 346 -26.03 47.92 -4.31
C GLY A 346 -25.50 49.11 -5.11
N ILE A 347 -24.51 48.88 -5.98
CA ILE A 347 -23.96 49.93 -6.85
C ILE A 347 -25.05 50.44 -7.83
N PHE A 348 -25.81 49.54 -8.45
CA PHE A 348 -26.88 49.90 -9.38
C PHE A 348 -28.01 50.69 -8.71
N THR A 349 -28.41 50.30 -7.51
CA THR A 349 -29.47 51.01 -6.77
C THR A 349 -29.04 52.41 -6.33
N VAL A 350 -27.79 52.59 -5.91
CA VAL A 350 -27.22 53.91 -5.60
C VAL A 350 -27.01 54.76 -6.86
N ALA A 351 -26.55 54.17 -7.96
CA ALA A 351 -26.30 54.90 -9.20
C ALA A 351 -27.58 55.39 -9.90
N ARG A 352 -28.73 54.77 -9.61
CA ARG A 352 -30.04 55.18 -10.12
C ARG A 352 -30.70 56.32 -9.33
N ARG A 353 -30.23 56.59 -8.11
CA ARG A 353 -30.68 57.73 -7.29
C ARG A 353 -29.79 58.95 -7.54
#